data_AF-A0A3D2RMW4-F1
#
_entry.id   AF-A0A3D2RMW4-F1
#
_cell.length_a   1.000
_cell.length_b   1.000
_cell.length_c   1.000
_cell.angle_alpha   90.00
_cell.angle_beta   90.00
_cell.angle_gamma   90.00
#
_symmetry.space_group_name_H-M   'P 1'
#
loop_
_entity.id
_entity.type
_entity.pdbx_description
1 polymer ?
#
loop_
_entity_poly.entity_id
_entity_poly.type
_entity_poly.pdbx_seq_one_letter_code
_entity_poly.pdbx_strand_id
1 'polypeptide(L)'
;MQVRGDPEMAKAKKYAKKKLAVFKKLLTARREELMKQVTGQDDDIGELRDDQPADPLDMAGNSSTLELMTTLGNHERTELAEIDHALGKIEAGTF
;
A
#
# COMPACT_ATOMS: atom_id res chain seq x y z
N MET A 1 -27.29 -26.82 30.69
CA MET A 1 -26.35 -25.70 30.49
C MET A 1 -26.19 -25.51 28.99
N GLN A 2 -26.96 -24.59 28.41
CA GLN A 2 -27.04 -24.39 26.95
C GLN A 2 -26.06 -23.27 26.59
N VAL A 3 -24.90 -23.65 26.05
CA VAL A 3 -23.89 -22.69 25.58
C VAL A 3 -24.39 -22.13 24.26
N ARG A 4 -24.75 -20.84 24.28
CA ARG A 4 -25.26 -20.10 23.12
C ARG A 4 -24.15 -20.03 22.07
N GLY A 5 -24.54 -20.20 20.81
CA GLY A 5 -23.64 -20.10 19.68
C GLY A 5 -23.18 -18.67 19.44
N ASP A 6 -21.93 -18.54 19.03
CA ASP A 6 -21.44 -17.38 18.31
C ASP A 6 -21.51 -17.69 16.82
N PRO A 7 -22.21 -16.86 16.04
CA PRO A 7 -21.48 -16.23 14.95
C PRO A 7 -21.94 -14.78 14.81
N GLU A 8 -21.34 -13.87 15.56
CA GLU A 8 -21.40 -12.46 15.19
C GLU A 8 -20.26 -12.17 14.20
N MET A 9 -20.38 -12.69 12.98
CA MET A 9 -19.79 -12.00 11.84
C MET A 9 -20.51 -10.66 11.75
N ALA A 10 -19.82 -9.61 12.21
CA ALA A 10 -20.28 -8.23 12.20
C ALA A 10 -21.01 -7.93 10.89
N LYS A 11 -22.30 -7.57 10.99
CA LYS A 11 -23.13 -7.23 9.83
C LYS A 11 -22.41 -6.16 9.02
N ALA A 12 -21.97 -6.50 7.80
CA ALA A 12 -21.34 -5.56 6.89
C ALA A 12 -22.22 -4.32 6.73
N LYS A 13 -21.71 -3.16 7.14
CA LYS A 13 -22.45 -1.91 7.16
C LYS A 13 -22.60 -1.41 5.73
N LYS A 14 -23.69 -1.82 5.06
CA LYS A 14 -23.96 -1.49 3.66
C LYS A 14 -23.90 0.02 3.42
N TYR A 15 -22.86 0.48 2.71
CA TYR A 15 -22.70 1.89 2.38
C TYR A 15 -23.66 2.32 1.27
N ALA A 16 -24.08 3.59 1.28
CA ALA A 16 -24.88 4.14 0.20
C ALA A 16 -24.09 4.18 -1.12
N LYS A 17 -24.72 3.81 -2.25
CA LYS A 17 -24.08 3.77 -3.58
C LYS A 17 -23.31 5.05 -3.92
N LYS A 18 -23.85 6.22 -3.56
CA LYS A 18 -23.20 7.53 -3.76
C LYS A 18 -21.88 7.65 -2.98
N LYS A 19 -21.82 7.13 -1.74
CA LYS A 19 -20.59 7.13 -0.93
C LYS A 19 -19.56 6.16 -1.50
N LEU A 20 -19.97 4.97 -1.91
CA LEU A 20 -19.09 3.98 -2.55
C LEU A 20 -18.48 4.51 -3.85
N ALA A 21 -19.24 5.26 -4.66
CA ALA A 21 -18.72 5.89 -5.87
C ALA A 21 -17.63 6.93 -5.57
N VAL A 22 -17.80 7.73 -4.50
CA VAL A 22 -16.79 8.69 -4.05
C VAL A 22 -15.54 7.95 -3.55
N PHE A 23 -15.71 6.92 -2.73
CA PHE A 23 -14.57 6.12 -2.25
C PHE A 23 -13.83 5.43 -3.39
N LYS A 24 -14.54 4.85 -4.36
CA LYS A 24 -13.93 4.26 -5.56
C LYS A 24 -13.03 5.28 -6.26
N LYS A 25 -13.54 6.49 -6.51
CA LYS A 25 -12.77 7.56 -7.16
C LYS A 25 -11.50 7.93 -6.37
N LEU A 26 -11.61 8.08 -5.05
CA LEU A 26 -10.47 8.41 -4.19
C LEU A 26 -9.42 7.29 -4.17
N LEU A 27 -9.86 6.04 -4.02
CA LEU A 27 -9.00 4.86 -4.00
C LEU A 27 -8.28 4.67 -5.35
N THR A 28 -8.99 4.84 -6.47
CA THR A 28 -8.36 4.77 -7.80
C THR A 28 -7.31 5.87 -7.99
N ALA A 29 -7.60 7.11 -7.58
CA ALA A 29 -6.62 8.20 -7.67
C ALA A 29 -5.37 7.91 -6.81
N ARG A 30 -5.55 7.42 -5.59
CA ARG A 30 -4.44 7.05 -4.70
C ARG A 30 -3.62 5.89 -5.25
N ARG A 31 -4.27 4.89 -5.85
CA ARG A 31 -3.62 3.76 -6.54
C ARG A 31 -2.71 4.24 -7.67
N GLU A 32 -3.20 5.16 -8.50
CA GLU A 32 -2.42 5.72 -9.62
C GLU A 32 -1.21 6.53 -9.13
N GLU A 33 -1.36 7.27 -8.03
CA GLU A 33 -0.27 8.00 -7.39
C GLU A 33 0.79 7.05 -6.83
N LEU A 34 0.39 6.05 -6.03
CA LEU A 34 1.30 5.05 -5.45
C LEU A 34 2.06 4.28 -6.52
N MET A 35 1.41 3.90 -7.62
CA MET A 35 2.09 3.21 -8.73
C MET A 35 3.23 4.05 -9.32
N LYS A 36 3.05 5.37 -9.42
CA LYS A 36 4.11 6.27 -9.88
C LYS A 36 5.23 6.38 -8.85
N GLN A 37 4.90 6.46 -7.57
CA GLN A 37 5.87 6.54 -6.48
C GLN A 37 6.75 5.28 -6.43
N VAL A 38 6.13 4.10 -6.41
CA VAL A 38 6.85 2.81 -6.39
C VAL A 38 7.76 2.66 -7.61
N THR A 39 7.28 3.04 -8.80
CA THR A 39 8.10 2.94 -10.03
C THR A 39 9.31 3.87 -9.96
N GLY A 40 9.13 5.13 -9.56
CA GLY A 40 10.25 6.07 -9.44
C GLY A 40 11.24 5.67 -8.34
N GLN A 41 10.74 5.10 -7.24
CA GLN A 41 11.60 4.65 -6.15
C GLN A 41 12.47 3.43 -6.54
N ASP A 42 11.95 2.53 -7.38
CA ASP A 42 12.73 1.40 -7.89
C ASP A 42 13.89 1.89 -8.79
N ASP A 43 13.68 2.97 -9.57
CA ASP A 43 14.74 3.63 -10.35
C ASP A 43 15.78 4.29 -9.41
N ASP A 44 15.34 5.07 -8.41
CA ASP A 44 16.22 5.73 -7.43
C ASP A 44 17.09 4.73 -6.65
N ILE A 45 16.51 3.59 -6.24
CA ILE A 45 17.24 2.51 -5.56
C ILE A 45 18.27 1.87 -6.50
N GLY A 46 17.95 1.73 -7.78
CA GLY A 46 18.87 1.25 -8.80
C GLY A 46 20.09 2.15 -8.92
N GLU A 47 19.87 3.46 -9.06
CA GLU A 47 20.95 4.45 -9.14
C GLU A 47 21.84 4.45 -7.89
N LEU A 48 21.25 4.39 -6.68
CA LEU A 48 22.03 4.35 -5.43
C LEU A 48 22.87 3.07 -5.26
N ARG A 49 22.46 1.95 -5.87
CA ARG A 49 23.20 0.68 -5.84
C ARG A 49 24.36 0.64 -6.82
N ASP A 50 24.19 1.30 -7.96
CA ASP A 50 25.22 1.40 -8.99
C ASP A 50 26.30 2.44 -8.64
N ASP A 51 26.00 3.36 -7.72
CA ASP A 51 26.95 4.34 -7.20
C ASP A 51 28.05 3.68 -6.34
N GLN A 52 29.30 3.95 -6.68
CA GLN A 52 30.48 3.43 -5.96
C GLN A 52 30.84 4.39 -4.81
N PRO A 53 30.73 3.97 -3.54
CA PRO A 53 31.08 4.83 -2.41
C PRO A 53 32.59 5.13 -2.41
N ALA A 54 32.95 6.40 -2.21
CA ALA A 54 34.35 6.82 -2.23
C ALA A 54 35.10 6.40 -0.96
N ASP A 55 34.40 6.30 0.18
CA ASP A 55 34.96 5.86 1.46
C ASP A 55 33.94 5.09 2.35
N PRO A 56 34.36 4.54 3.51
CA PRO A 56 33.46 3.81 4.41
C PRO A 56 32.32 4.64 5.04
N LEU A 57 32.49 5.95 5.18
CA LEU A 57 31.43 6.84 5.69
C LEU A 57 30.34 7.01 4.63
N ASP A 58 30.74 7.20 3.37
CA ASP A 58 29.82 7.25 2.22
C ASP A 58 29.04 5.93 2.10
N MET A 59 29.73 4.79 2.26
CA MET A 59 29.08 3.47 2.24
C MET A 59 27.99 3.33 3.31
N ALA A 60 28.24 3.83 4.53
CA ALA A 60 27.25 3.80 5.61
C ALA A 60 26.04 4.71 5.33
N GLY A 61 26.29 5.88 4.74
CA GLY A 61 25.24 6.80 4.29
C GLY A 61 24.34 6.19 3.22
N ASN A 62 24.95 5.60 2.17
CA ASN A 62 24.22 4.93 1.10
C ASN A 62 23.42 3.72 1.62
N SER A 63 24.02 2.89 2.48
CA SER A 63 23.31 1.75 3.08
C SER A 63 22.10 2.16 3.91
N SER A 64 22.22 3.21 4.72
CA SER A 64 21.11 3.73 5.55
C SER A 64 19.98 4.27 4.67
N THR A 65 20.33 4.94 3.58
CA THR A 65 19.38 5.49 2.61
C THR A 65 18.64 4.37 1.87
N LEU A 66 19.36 3.34 1.42
CA LEU A 66 18.78 2.16 0.77
C LEU A 66 17.81 1.41 1.68
N GLU A 67 18.13 1.26 2.97
CA GLU A 67 17.24 0.61 3.94
C GLU A 67 15.93 1.39 4.12
N LEU A 68 16.03 2.72 4.24
CA LEU A 68 14.85 3.58 4.33
C LEU A 68 13.98 3.49 3.07
N MET A 69 14.59 3.62 1.88
CA MET A 69 13.87 3.52 0.60
C MET A 69 13.21 2.15 0.42
N THR A 70 13.91 1.07 0.76
CA THR A 70 13.36 -0.30 0.72
C THR A 70 12.15 -0.43 1.64
N THR A 71 12.24 0.12 2.86
CA THR A 71 11.15 0.07 3.83
C THR A 71 9.93 0.85 3.35
N LEU A 72 10.14 2.05 2.80
CA LEU A 72 9.07 2.86 2.20
C LEU A 72 8.39 2.11 1.05
N GLY A 73 9.16 1.53 0.13
CA GLY A 73 8.60 0.78 -0.99
C GLY A 73 7.81 -0.46 -0.56
N ASN A 74 8.22 -1.13 0.51
CA ASN A 74 7.44 -2.24 1.10
C ASN A 74 6.08 -1.75 1.64
N HIS A 75 6.07 -0.59 2.29
CA HIS A 75 4.86 0.00 2.84
C HIS A 75 3.89 0.44 1.73
N GLU A 76 4.42 1.05 0.65
CA GLU A 76 3.63 1.47 -0.51
C GLU A 76 3.03 0.28 -1.27
N ARG A 77 3.80 -0.82 -1.45
CA ARG A 77 3.29 -2.06 -2.04
C ARG A 77 2.18 -2.69 -1.18
N THR A 78 2.28 -2.59 0.14
CA THR A 78 1.24 -3.05 1.07
C THR A 78 -0.02 -2.20 0.95
N GLU A 79 0.13 -0.86 0.95
CA GLU A 79 -0.99 0.07 0.76
C GLU A 79 -1.70 -0.18 -0.59
N LEU A 80 -0.94 -0.42 -1.66
CA LEU A 80 -1.47 -0.73 -2.99
C LEU A 80 -2.32 -2.00 -2.97
N ALA A 81 -1.85 -3.07 -2.31
CA ALA A 81 -2.59 -4.32 -2.18
C ALA A 81 -3.90 -4.14 -1.38
N GLU A 82 -3.88 -3.33 -0.32
CA GLU A 82 -5.07 -2.99 0.46
C GLU A 82 -6.09 -2.20 -0.35
N ILE A 83 -5.62 -1.23 -1.16
CA ILE A 83 -6.45 -0.44 -2.06
C ILE A 83 -7.10 -1.33 -3.12
N ASP A 84 -6.33 -2.21 -3.77
CA ASP A 84 -6.85 -3.13 -4.79
C ASP A 84 -7.90 -4.07 -4.19
N HIS A 85 -7.66 -4.58 -2.98
CA HIS A 85 -8.64 -5.38 -2.26
C HIS A 85 -9.91 -4.59 -1.91
N ALA A 86 -9.78 -3.35 -1.45
CA ALA A 86 -10.92 -2.47 -1.16
C ALA A 86 -11.73 -2.17 -2.42
N LEU A 87 -11.08 -1.85 -3.54
CA LEU A 87 -11.72 -1.64 -4.83
C LEU A 87 -12.47 -2.90 -5.30
N GLY A 88 -11.86 -4.08 -5.18
CA GLY A 88 -12.51 -5.36 -5.51
C GLY A 88 -13.79 -5.60 -4.69
N LYS A 89 -13.77 -5.28 -3.39
CA LYS A 89 -14.99 -5.36 -2.54
C LYS A 89 -16.07 -4.36 -2.95
N ILE A 90 -15.69 -3.15 -3.36
CA ILE A 90 -16.64 -2.15 -3.87
C ILE A 90 -17.30 -2.64 -5.16
N GLU A 91 -16.53 -3.26 -6.05
CA GLU A 91 -17.03 -3.81 -7.33
C GLU A 91 -17.93 -5.02 -7.12
N ALA A 92 -17.58 -5.92 -6.19
CA ALA A 92 -18.40 -7.06 -5.80
C ALA A 92 -19.66 -6.65 -4.99
N GLY A 93 -19.74 -5.39 -4.53
CA GLY A 93 -20.83 -4.92 -3.68
C GLY A 93 -20.82 -5.52 -2.27
N THR A 94 -19.66 -6.02 -1.82
CA THR A 94 -19.46 -6.66 -0.51
C THR A 94 -18.83 -5.73 0.52
N PHE A 95 -18.87 -4.41 0.27
CA PHE A 95 -18.33 -3.36 1.13
C PHE A 95 -19.40 -2.76 2.05
#